data_AF-A0A960ZX13-F1
#
_entry.id   AF-A0A960ZX13-F1
#
_cell.length_a   1.000
_cell.length_b   1.000
_cell.length_c   1.000
_cell.angle_alpha   90.00
_cell.angle_beta   90.00
_cell.angle_gamma   90.00
#
_symmetry.space_group_name_H-M   'P 1'
#
loop_
_entity.id
_entity.type
_entity.pdbx_description
1 polymer ?
#
loop_
_entity_poly.entity_id
_entity_poly.type
_entity_poly.pdbx_seq_one_letter_code
_entity_poly.pdbx_strand_id
1 'polypeptide(L)'
;MQAMGRYSIRRLSLKREGVELELESVSTEAEKIQAPVSEMVYEKSAGEQHENPFSAHARQKLKNIPDVPSEEENLLYITSPIVGTFYSQPAPNASPFIKAGDKVSSESIVCIIEAMKVMNEIKA
;
A
#
# COMPACT_ATOMS: atom_id res chain seq x y z
N MET A 1 -1.43 -1.25 -36.85
CA MET A 1 -1.69 -2.56 -36.20
C MET A 1 -0.49 -3.12 -35.43
N GLN A 2 0.53 -2.30 -35.12
CA GLN A 2 1.81 -2.76 -34.54
C GLN A 2 1.91 -2.51 -33.01
N ALA A 3 0.79 -2.17 -32.34
CA ALA A 3 0.78 -1.68 -30.96
C ALA A 3 0.18 -2.65 -29.92
N MET A 4 -0.22 -3.87 -30.33
CA MET A 4 -0.80 -4.87 -29.40
C MET A 4 0.21 -5.90 -28.87
N GLY A 5 1.42 -6.00 -29.43
CA GLY A 5 2.38 -7.04 -29.04
C GLY A 5 3.24 -6.72 -27.81
N ARG A 6 3.29 -5.47 -27.36
CA ARG A 6 4.14 -5.02 -26.23
C ARG A 6 3.37 -4.75 -24.93
N TYR A 7 2.04 -4.75 -24.97
CA TYR A 7 1.21 -4.29 -23.85
C TYR A 7 0.02 -5.23 -23.68
N SER A 8 -0.23 -5.71 -22.46
CA SER A 8 -1.26 -6.69 -22.10
C SER A 8 -2.69 -6.11 -22.11
N ILE A 9 -3.12 -5.61 -23.26
CA ILE A 9 -4.39 -4.90 -23.49
C ILE A 9 -5.52 -5.90 -23.83
N ARG A 10 -6.65 -5.84 -23.09
CA ARG A 10 -7.91 -6.59 -23.23
C ARG A 10 -9.01 -5.95 -24.11
N ARG A 11 -9.04 -4.64 -24.31
CA ARG A 11 -9.98 -3.85 -25.18
C ARG A 11 -9.12 -2.65 -25.67
N LEU A 12 -9.27 -1.98 -26.84
CA LEU A 12 -8.66 -0.62 -27.17
C LEU A 12 -9.56 0.57 -27.64
N SER A 13 -9.61 1.79 -27.00
CA SER A 13 -10.52 2.98 -27.18
C SER A 13 -10.07 4.23 -27.86
N LEU A 14 -10.83 4.72 -28.86
CA LEU A 14 -10.50 5.94 -29.59
C LEU A 14 -11.65 6.44 -30.48
N LYS A 15 -12.24 7.61 -30.17
CA LYS A 15 -13.22 8.28 -31.04
C LYS A 15 -12.63 9.45 -31.85
N ARG A 16 -12.59 9.38 -33.19
CA ARG A 16 -12.22 10.50 -34.10
C ARG A 16 -12.93 10.41 -35.45
N GLU A 17 -13.42 11.55 -35.95
CA GLU A 17 -13.96 11.73 -37.31
C GLU A 17 -14.87 10.58 -37.80
N GLY A 18 -15.77 10.11 -36.94
CA GLY A 18 -16.71 9.02 -37.27
C GLY A 18 -16.23 7.60 -36.95
N VAL A 19 -15.11 7.42 -36.26
CA VAL A 19 -14.60 6.11 -35.81
C VAL A 19 -14.51 6.08 -34.30
N GLU A 20 -14.93 4.98 -33.64
CA GLU A 20 -14.78 4.68 -32.20
C GLU A 20 -14.00 3.38 -31.99
N LEU A 21 -13.03 3.38 -31.10
CA LEU A 21 -12.43 2.18 -30.53
C LEU A 21 -12.91 2.11 -29.04
N GLU A 22 -12.80 1.01 -28.24
CA GLU A 22 -12.87 0.98 -26.73
C GLU A 22 -11.74 0.21 -25.95
N LEU A 23 -11.06 0.67 -24.83
CA LEU A 23 -9.74 0.24 -24.18
C LEU A 23 -9.84 -0.39 -22.76
N GLU A 24 -9.25 -1.57 -22.51
CA GLU A 24 -9.22 -2.37 -21.25
C GLU A 24 -7.93 -3.19 -21.28
N SER A 25 -7.32 -3.55 -20.15
CA SER A 25 -6.10 -4.37 -20.09
C SER A 25 -6.17 -5.23 -18.85
N VAL A 26 -5.80 -6.52 -18.94
CA VAL A 26 -5.83 -7.41 -17.79
C VAL A 26 -4.63 -8.33 -17.83
N SER A 27 -3.86 -8.24 -16.76
CA SER A 27 -2.89 -9.23 -16.33
C SER A 27 -3.64 -10.39 -15.66
N THR A 28 -3.87 -11.47 -16.39
CA THR A 28 -4.15 -12.78 -15.79
C THR A 28 -2.85 -13.54 -15.75
N GLU A 29 -2.30 -13.74 -14.55
CA GLU A 29 -1.68 -14.99 -14.09
C GLU A 29 -1.10 -14.79 -12.69
N ALA A 30 -1.75 -15.42 -11.71
CA ALA A 30 -1.05 -16.11 -10.64
C ALA A 30 -1.70 -17.49 -10.54
N GLU A 31 -0.85 -18.48 -10.78
CA GLU A 31 -1.16 -19.89 -10.97
C GLU A 31 -1.86 -20.55 -9.79
N LYS A 32 -2.56 -21.63 -10.14
CA LYS A 32 -2.87 -22.76 -9.28
C LYS A 32 -1.68 -23.14 -8.40
N ILE A 33 -1.88 -23.09 -7.08
CA ILE A 33 -1.17 -23.98 -6.16
C ILE A 33 -2.23 -24.85 -5.50
N GLN A 34 -2.30 -26.10 -5.95
CA GLN A 34 -3.03 -27.16 -5.24
C GLN A 34 -2.06 -27.79 -4.26
N ALA A 35 -2.24 -27.50 -2.96
CA ALA A 35 -1.54 -28.20 -1.90
C ALA A 35 -2.17 -29.59 -1.67
N PRO A 36 -1.39 -30.66 -1.40
CA PRO A 36 -1.94 -31.94 -1.00
C PRO A 36 -2.58 -31.82 0.39
N VAL A 37 -3.86 -32.17 0.48
CA VAL A 37 -4.62 -32.21 1.73
C VAL A 37 -4.07 -33.39 2.56
N SER A 38 -3.34 -33.09 3.64
CA SER A 38 -3.04 -34.06 4.68
C SER A 38 -4.20 -34.07 5.66
N GLU A 39 -4.85 -35.21 5.78
CA GLU A 39 -5.98 -35.45 6.68
C GLU A 39 -5.50 -35.31 8.13
N MET A 40 -5.94 -34.27 8.83
CA MET A 40 -5.78 -34.15 10.27
C MET A 40 -7.18 -33.99 10.87
N VAL A 41 -7.58 -35.04 11.59
CA VAL A 41 -8.85 -35.18 12.31
C VAL A 41 -9.03 -33.98 13.24
N TYR A 42 -10.03 -33.14 12.97
CA TYR A 42 -10.50 -32.14 13.92
C TYR A 42 -11.74 -32.67 14.63
N GLU A 43 -11.56 -32.98 15.90
CA GLU A 43 -12.64 -33.23 16.85
C GLU A 43 -13.42 -31.93 17.07
N LYS A 44 -14.74 -32.07 17.05
CA LYS A 44 -15.73 -31.00 16.95
C LYS A 44 -15.91 -30.28 18.30
N SER A 45 -15.59 -28.99 18.40
CA SER A 45 -16.19 -28.11 19.40
C SER A 45 -16.56 -26.73 18.85
N ALA A 46 -17.87 -26.50 18.81
CA ALA A 46 -18.63 -25.26 18.78
C ALA A 46 -17.93 -23.90 18.47
N GLY A 47 -18.26 -23.39 17.28
CA GLY A 47 -18.74 -22.01 17.04
C GLY A 47 -17.76 -20.86 17.22
N GLU A 48 -17.08 -20.45 16.14
CA GLU A 48 -16.41 -19.15 16.05
C GLU A 48 -16.73 -18.43 14.74
N GLN A 49 -17.06 -17.15 14.89
CA GLN A 49 -17.45 -16.20 13.88
C GLN A 49 -16.26 -15.89 12.96
N HIS A 50 -16.49 -15.83 11.65
CA HIS A 50 -15.48 -15.39 10.68
C HIS A 50 -15.07 -13.93 10.93
N GLU A 51 -13.95 -13.72 11.64
CA GLU A 51 -13.27 -12.44 11.73
C GLU A 51 -12.30 -12.26 10.56
N ASN A 52 -12.35 -11.09 9.93
CA ASN A 52 -11.52 -10.69 8.80
C ASN A 52 -10.04 -10.51 9.27
N PRO A 53 -9.05 -11.23 8.71
CA PRO A 53 -7.69 -11.29 9.27
C PRO A 53 -6.86 -10.00 9.13
N PHE A 54 -7.41 -8.92 8.57
CA PHE A 54 -6.70 -7.63 8.45
C PHE A 54 -6.94 -6.65 9.61
N SER A 55 -7.77 -7.00 10.62
CA SER A 55 -8.09 -6.09 11.74
C SER A 55 -7.32 -6.39 13.05
N ALA A 56 -6.82 -7.62 13.23
CA ALA A 56 -6.36 -8.07 14.54
C ALA A 56 -4.94 -7.59 14.94
N HIS A 57 -4.11 -7.07 14.02
CA HIS A 57 -2.77 -6.59 14.38
C HIS A 57 -2.61 -5.06 14.39
N ALA A 58 -3.56 -4.30 13.83
CA ALA A 58 -3.50 -2.84 13.86
C ALA A 58 -4.14 -2.22 15.12
N ARG A 59 -5.07 -2.92 15.78
CA ARG A 59 -5.83 -2.34 16.92
C ARG A 59 -5.22 -2.57 18.30
N GLN A 60 -4.31 -3.52 18.47
CA GLN A 60 -3.81 -3.85 19.82
C GLN A 60 -2.57 -3.06 20.24
N LYS A 61 -1.96 -2.27 19.36
CA LYS A 61 -0.74 -1.49 19.64
C LYS A 61 -0.94 0.03 19.61
N LEU A 62 -2.06 0.52 20.12
CA LEU A 62 -2.25 1.95 20.41
C LEU A 62 -2.37 2.27 21.90
N LYS A 63 -2.30 1.26 22.78
CA LYS A 63 -2.54 1.46 24.23
C LYS A 63 -1.29 1.52 25.11
N ASN A 64 -0.09 1.35 24.53
CA ASN A 64 1.18 1.38 25.25
C ASN A 64 2.24 2.20 24.47
N ILE A 65 1.92 3.44 24.13
CA ILE A 65 2.96 4.43 23.82
C ILE A 65 3.42 4.95 25.19
N PRO A 66 4.66 4.70 25.63
CA PRO A 66 5.17 5.32 26.84
C PRO A 66 5.12 6.84 26.67
N ASP A 67 4.45 7.51 27.60
CA ASP A 67 4.42 8.96 27.76
C ASP A 67 5.83 9.43 28.16
N VAL A 68 6.65 9.72 27.17
CA VAL A 68 7.98 10.31 27.36
C VAL A 68 7.75 11.79 27.67
N PRO A 69 8.34 12.35 28.75
CA PRO A 69 8.09 13.73 29.14
C PRO A 69 8.35 14.69 27.98
N SER A 70 7.34 15.51 27.72
CA SER A 70 7.21 16.38 26.56
C SER A 70 8.08 17.63 26.68
N GLU A 71 9.23 17.64 25.99
CA GLU A 71 9.80 18.89 25.47
C GLU A 71 9.01 19.34 24.21
N GLU A 72 7.67 19.28 24.28
CA GLU A 72 6.78 19.48 23.12
C GLU A 72 6.57 20.94 22.73
N GLU A 73 7.04 21.90 23.54
CA GLU A 73 6.68 23.31 23.36
C GLU A 73 7.25 23.94 22.07
N ASN A 74 8.17 23.28 21.34
CA ASN A 74 8.78 23.83 20.12
C ASN A 74 8.95 22.84 18.95
N LEU A 75 8.23 21.71 18.93
CA LEU A 75 8.31 20.73 17.85
C LEU A 75 7.20 20.94 16.82
N LEU A 76 7.56 20.90 15.52
CA LEU A 76 6.59 20.91 14.43
C LEU A 76 6.36 19.47 13.93
N TYR A 77 5.10 19.07 13.85
CA TYR A 77 4.71 17.74 13.37
C TYR A 77 4.31 17.77 11.90
N ILE A 78 4.86 16.85 11.11
CA ILE A 78 4.42 16.58 9.74
C ILE A 78 3.42 15.44 9.80
N THR A 79 2.13 15.76 9.67
CA THR A 79 1.04 14.77 9.72
C THR A 79 0.61 14.34 8.32
N SER A 80 0.31 13.06 8.13
CA SER A 80 -0.27 12.58 6.87
C SER A 80 -1.73 13.02 6.72
N PRO A 81 -2.16 13.53 5.55
CA PRO A 81 -3.57 13.85 5.27
C PRO A 81 -4.41 12.61 4.91
N ILE A 82 -3.78 11.46 4.70
CA ILE A 82 -4.42 10.21 4.28
C ILE A 82 -4.01 9.04 5.18
N VAL A 83 -4.89 8.03 5.25
CA VAL A 83 -4.58 6.76 5.91
C VAL A 83 -3.95 5.82 4.89
N GLY A 84 -2.85 5.16 5.28
CA GLY A 84 -2.14 4.22 4.41
C GLY A 84 -0.94 3.59 5.10
N THR A 85 -0.09 2.93 4.30
CA THR A 85 1.16 2.31 4.76
C THR A 85 2.31 3.30 4.62
N PHE A 86 3.06 3.51 5.69
CA PHE A 86 4.21 4.41 5.70
C PHE A 86 5.48 3.75 5.15
N TYR A 87 6.22 4.48 4.31
CA TYR A 87 7.55 4.12 3.84
C TYR A 87 8.52 5.30 3.99
N SER A 88 9.65 5.06 4.66
CA SER A 88 10.73 6.05 4.82
C SER A 88 11.67 6.16 3.61
N GLN A 89 11.50 5.28 2.62
CA GLN A 89 12.37 5.16 1.45
C GLN A 89 11.53 4.84 0.20
N PRO A 90 11.96 5.24 -1.01
CA PRO A 90 11.19 5.05 -2.24
C PRO A 90 11.16 3.59 -2.72
N ALA A 91 12.10 2.75 -2.29
CA ALA A 91 12.17 1.33 -2.62
C ALA A 91 12.92 0.55 -1.51
N PRO A 92 12.76 -0.78 -1.41
CA PRO A 92 13.37 -1.59 -0.33
C PRO A 92 14.89 -1.47 -0.18
N ASN A 93 15.59 -1.26 -1.30
CA ASN A 93 17.05 -1.17 -1.36
C ASN A 93 17.55 0.26 -1.61
N ALA A 94 16.66 1.26 -1.56
CA ALA A 94 17.03 2.66 -1.72
C ALA A 94 17.50 3.27 -0.39
N SER A 95 18.05 4.48 -0.44
CA SER A 95 18.29 5.25 0.79
C SER A 95 16.98 5.88 1.30
N PRO A 96 16.86 6.11 2.61
CA PRO A 96 15.76 6.91 3.16
C PRO A 96 15.70 8.30 2.55
N PHE A 97 14.50 8.89 2.50
CA PHE A 97 14.31 10.27 2.05
C PHE A 97 15.08 11.27 2.91
N ILE A 98 15.05 11.06 4.24
CA ILE A 98 15.74 11.88 5.24
C ILE A 98 16.31 11.02 6.37
N LYS A 99 17.27 11.56 7.11
CA LYS A 99 17.87 11.00 8.32
C LYS A 99 17.81 12.02 9.47
N ALA A 100 17.94 11.55 10.70
CA ALA A 100 18.00 12.42 11.86
C ALA A 100 19.20 13.37 11.75
N GLY A 101 18.96 14.66 11.98
CA GLY A 101 19.96 15.72 11.84
C GLY A 101 19.98 16.39 10.46
N ASP A 102 19.25 15.86 9.47
CA ASP A 102 19.12 16.50 8.17
C ASP A 102 18.32 17.80 8.28
N LYS A 103 18.73 18.82 7.52
CA LYS A 103 17.93 20.03 7.32
C LYS A 103 16.94 19.81 6.18
N VAL A 104 15.67 20.08 6.43
CA VAL A 104 14.58 19.95 5.45
C VAL A 104 13.94 21.31 5.15
N SER A 105 13.45 21.47 3.93
CA SER A 105 12.63 22.61 3.47
C SER A 105 11.19 22.16 3.23
N SER A 106 10.25 23.10 3.04
CA SER A 106 8.83 22.81 2.77
C SER A 106 8.58 21.96 1.51
N GLU A 107 9.56 21.86 0.61
CA GLU A 107 9.46 21.04 -0.60
C GLU A 107 10.17 19.68 -0.46
N SER A 108 10.83 19.44 0.67
CA SER A 108 11.56 18.20 0.92
C SER A 108 10.56 17.06 1.16
N ILE A 109 10.69 15.99 0.39
CA ILE A 109 9.93 14.77 0.61
C ILE A 109 10.52 14.05 1.82
N VAL A 110 9.68 13.71 2.80
CA VAL A 110 10.11 13.07 4.05
C VAL A 110 9.72 11.60 4.13
N CYS A 111 8.64 11.21 3.46
CA CYS A 111 8.19 9.82 3.36
C CYS A 111 7.20 9.64 2.21
N ILE A 112 6.81 8.39 1.96
CA ILE A 112 5.68 8.04 1.12
C ILE A 112 4.61 7.34 1.96
N ILE A 113 3.35 7.63 1.66
CA ILE A 113 2.19 6.88 2.15
C ILE A 113 1.56 6.13 0.98
N GLU A 114 1.51 4.80 1.07
CA GLU A 114 0.78 3.97 0.13
C GLU A 114 -0.69 3.87 0.54
N ALA A 115 -1.58 4.30 -0.34
CA ALA A 115 -3.02 4.15 -0.17
C ALA A 115 -3.65 3.67 -1.48
N MET A 116 -4.39 2.56 -1.42
CA MET A 116 -5.10 2.00 -2.57
C MET A 116 -4.21 1.79 -3.81
N LYS A 117 -2.97 1.30 -3.61
CA LYS A 117 -1.93 1.11 -4.64
C LYS A 117 -1.36 2.39 -5.27
N VAL A 118 -1.61 3.55 -4.64
CA VAL A 118 -1.01 4.83 -5.02
C VAL A 118 0.05 5.21 -4.01
N MET A 119 1.23 5.62 -4.50
CA MET A 119 2.36 6.07 -3.69
C MET A 119 2.33 7.59 -3.59
N ASN A 120 1.88 8.13 -2.45
CA ASN A 120 1.77 9.57 -2.22
C ASN A 120 2.97 10.08 -1.42
N GLU A 121 3.71 11.03 -2.00
CA GLU A 121 4.81 11.70 -1.32
C GLU A 121 4.29 12.68 -0.27
N ILE A 122 4.94 12.70 0.90
CA ILE A 122 4.66 13.66 1.97
C ILE A 122 5.82 14.64 2.05
N LYS A 123 5.50 15.93 2.02
CA LYS A 123 6.45 17.04 2.16
C LYS A 123 6.47 17.58 3.58
N ALA A 124 7.54 18.29 3.94
CA ALA A 124 7.74 18.88 5.27
C ALA A 124 6.90 20.13 5.55
#